data_AF-A0A2N2FXY1-F1
#
_entry.id   AF-A0A2N2FXY1-F1
#
_cell.length_a   1.000
_cell.length_b   1.000
_cell.length_c   1.000
_cell.angle_alpha   90.00
_cell.angle_beta   90.00
_cell.angle_gamma   90.00
#
_symmetry.space_group_name_H-M   'P 1'
#
loop_
_entity.id
_entity.type
_entity.pdbx_description
1 polymer ?
#
loop_
_entity_poly.entity_id
_entity_poly.type
_entity_poly.pdbx_seq_one_letter_code
_entity_poly.pdbx_strand_id
1 'polypeptide(L)'
;MSRNGFTLIEIIVVMAIMSILAGVLTPIVYRVWDDQKVDETKARMAALKVAIAGDPELYQQGIRSDYGFVGDIGALPNMVDDLVSDSGIWAGWNGPYLNGFDAVAFKVDAWGRPIVFAEHIPPLEVSGEEVAATLRSAGPDGSFGTSDDIDENSALFLQILSKEIWPTAMIRGNLSVTLTATTEATPVYYANLRAGYRNGTGTATTFTDCIALNIGLVQPGVPKTVIQAFNSNFPVTLPIGQIMLRSRLFNDSGCESLLEETNDMAIFVSNGLSELSLNLPMLYYRIN
;
A
#
# COMPACT_ATOMS: atom_id res chain seq x y z
N MET A 1 -78.73 15.94 -12.14
CA MET A 1 -77.29 15.62 -12.09
C MET A 1 -77.12 14.17 -12.51
N SER A 2 -76.82 13.91 -13.79
CA SER A 2 -76.54 12.56 -14.28
C SER A 2 -75.14 12.15 -13.83
N ARG A 3 -75.06 11.15 -12.96
CA ARG A 3 -73.80 10.46 -12.66
C ARG A 3 -73.49 9.56 -13.84
N ASN A 4 -72.50 9.92 -14.65
CA ASN A 4 -71.96 9.03 -15.68
C ASN A 4 -71.19 7.92 -14.97
N GLY A 5 -71.81 6.74 -14.83
CA GLY A 5 -71.17 5.56 -14.28
C GLY A 5 -70.16 4.99 -15.26
N PHE A 6 -68.95 4.68 -14.78
CA PHE A 6 -67.95 3.93 -15.54
C PHE A 6 -68.54 2.62 -16.06
N THR A 7 -68.23 2.28 -17.30
CA THR A 7 -68.71 1.03 -17.91
C THR A 7 -67.82 -0.14 -17.49
N LEU A 8 -68.39 -1.34 -17.35
CA LEU A 8 -67.65 -2.54 -16.94
C LEU A 8 -66.53 -2.91 -17.94
N ILE A 9 -66.74 -2.59 -19.22
CA ILE A 9 -65.75 -2.79 -20.28
C ILE A 9 -64.52 -1.88 -20.12
N GLU A 10 -64.71 -0.65 -19.65
CA GLU A 10 -63.63 0.33 -19.46
C GLU A 10 -62.65 -0.12 -18.37
N ILE A 11 -63.16 -0.71 -17.27
CA ILE A 11 -62.31 -1.28 -16.22
C ILE A 11 -61.56 -2.53 -16.71
N ILE A 12 -62.17 -3.38 -17.53
CA ILE A 12 -61.49 -4.56 -18.11
C ILE A 12 -60.36 -4.15 -19.05
N VAL A 13 -60.58 -3.16 -19.92
CA VAL A 13 -59.56 -2.66 -20.84
C VAL A 13 -58.40 -2.02 -20.07
N VAL A 14 -58.68 -1.21 -19.05
CA VAL A 14 -57.65 -0.59 -18.21
C VAL A 14 -56.83 -1.65 -17.47
N MET A 15 -57.47 -2.66 -16.88
CA MET A 15 -56.77 -3.76 -16.21
C MET A 15 -55.89 -4.56 -17.18
N ALA A 16 -56.37 -4.83 -18.40
CA ALA A 16 -55.58 -5.53 -19.42
C ALA A 16 -54.32 -4.74 -19.81
N ILE A 17 -54.44 -3.42 -20.02
CA ILE A 17 -53.29 -2.55 -20.32
C ILE A 17 -52.33 -2.50 -19.11
N MET A 18 -52.85 -2.38 -17.89
CA MET A 18 -52.03 -2.40 -16.67
C MET A 18 -51.26 -3.71 -16.50
N SER A 19 -51.88 -4.87 -16.78
CA SER A 19 -51.20 -6.17 -16.69
C SER A 19 -50.07 -6.29 -17.71
N ILE A 20 -50.27 -5.84 -18.95
CA ILE A 20 -49.23 -5.83 -19.98
C ILE A 20 -48.09 -4.90 -19.57
N LEU A 21 -48.42 -3.69 -19.11
CA LEU A 21 -47.43 -2.71 -18.67
C LEU A 21 -46.62 -3.22 -17.46
N ALA A 22 -47.29 -3.82 -16.47
CA ALA A 22 -46.63 -4.42 -15.31
C ALA A 22 -45.66 -5.56 -15.71
N GLY A 23 -46.06 -6.41 -16.67
CA GLY A 23 -45.20 -7.47 -17.19
C GLY A 23 -43.93 -6.95 -17.85
N VAL A 24 -44.04 -5.87 -18.64
CA VAL A 24 -42.90 -5.24 -19.33
C VAL A 24 -41.96 -4.49 -18.38
N LEU A 25 -42.49 -3.91 -17.30
CA LEU A 25 -41.69 -3.14 -16.35
C LEU A 25 -40.85 -4.00 -15.40
N THR A 26 -41.31 -5.21 -15.07
CA THR A 26 -40.63 -6.13 -14.14
C THR A 26 -39.12 -6.31 -14.42
N PRO A 27 -38.67 -6.71 -15.63
CA PRO A 27 -37.24 -6.93 -15.90
C PRO A 27 -36.39 -5.65 -15.81
N ILE A 28 -36.98 -4.49 -16.08
CA ILE A 28 -36.28 -3.20 -16.00
C ILE A 28 -35.98 -2.86 -14.55
N VAL A 29 -36.94 -3.07 -13.64
CA VAL A 29 -36.76 -2.80 -12.21
C VAL A 29 -35.66 -3.67 -11.60
N TYR A 30 -35.63 -4.96 -11.95
CA TYR A 30 -34.58 -5.87 -11.47
C TYR A 30 -33.18 -5.40 -11.89
N ARG A 31 -33.01 -5.01 -13.15
CA ARG A 31 -31.72 -4.50 -13.64
C ARG A 31 -31.26 -3.25 -12.89
N VAL A 32 -32.16 -2.30 -12.62
CA VAL A 32 -31.83 -1.08 -11.86
C VAL A 32 -31.38 -1.41 -10.43
N TRP A 33 -31.99 -2.41 -9.80
CA TRP A 33 -31.57 -2.85 -8.47
C TRP A 33 -30.21 -3.53 -8.48
N ASP A 34 -29.92 -4.37 -9.47
CA ASP A 34 -28.61 -5.00 -9.59
C ASP A 34 -27.51 -3.97 -9.87
N ASP A 35 -27.76 -2.96 -10.71
CA ASP A 35 -26.80 -1.87 -10.95
C ASP A 35 -26.48 -1.12 -9.64
N GLN A 36 -27.49 -0.80 -8.82
CA GLN A 36 -27.28 -0.17 -7.50
C GLN A 36 -26.45 -1.05 -6.56
N LYS A 37 -26.68 -2.37 -6.58
CA LYS A 37 -25.94 -3.34 -5.77
C LYS A 37 -24.50 -3.51 -6.24
N VAL A 38 -24.26 -3.45 -7.55
CA VAL A 38 -22.89 -3.42 -8.11
C VAL A 38 -22.16 -2.20 -7.58
N ASP A 39 -22.77 -1.01 -7.65
CA ASP A 39 -22.15 0.23 -7.19
C ASP A 39 -21.88 0.21 -5.67
N GLU A 40 -22.82 -0.28 -4.88
CA GLU A 40 -22.63 -0.47 -3.44
C GLU A 40 -21.48 -1.45 -3.14
N THR A 41 -21.41 -2.57 -3.87
CA THR A 41 -20.33 -3.56 -3.71
C THR A 41 -18.98 -2.95 -4.05
N LYS A 42 -18.87 -2.20 -5.16
CA LYS A 42 -17.65 -1.48 -5.53
C LYS A 42 -17.26 -0.45 -4.48
N ALA A 43 -18.22 0.26 -3.89
CA ALA A 43 -17.96 1.22 -2.82
C ALA A 43 -17.41 0.53 -1.55
N ARG A 44 -17.96 -0.64 -1.18
CA ARG A 44 -17.43 -1.45 -0.06
C ARG A 44 -16.02 -1.94 -0.34
N MET A 45 -15.76 -2.45 -1.55
CA MET A 45 -14.43 -2.89 -1.97
C MET A 45 -13.41 -1.73 -2.00
N ALA A 46 -13.83 -0.55 -2.45
CA ALA A 46 -12.99 0.65 -2.42
C ALA A 46 -12.64 1.04 -0.98
N ALA A 47 -13.61 1.00 -0.06
CA ALA A 47 -13.35 1.26 1.35
C ALA A 47 -12.37 0.23 1.95
N LEU A 48 -12.48 -1.05 1.58
CA LEU A 48 -11.51 -2.08 1.99
C LEU A 48 -10.11 -1.79 1.43
N LYS A 49 -10.00 -1.45 0.15
CA LYS A 49 -8.72 -1.07 -0.46
C LYS A 49 -8.08 0.12 0.26
N VAL A 50 -8.85 1.15 0.55
CA VAL A 50 -8.38 2.33 1.31
C VAL A 50 -7.99 1.94 2.73
N ALA A 51 -8.74 1.08 3.43
CA ALA A 51 -8.35 0.61 4.76
C ALA A 51 -7.04 -0.19 4.74
N ILE A 52 -6.77 -0.94 3.67
CA ILE A 52 -5.55 -1.74 3.52
C ILE A 52 -4.34 -0.85 3.16
N ALA A 53 -4.44 -0.10 2.07
CA ALA A 53 -3.31 0.62 1.47
C ALA A 53 -3.25 2.11 1.82
N GLY A 54 -4.25 2.63 2.54
CA GLY A 54 -4.46 4.04 2.86
C GLY A 54 -5.03 4.85 1.69
N ASP A 55 -5.57 6.02 1.99
CA ASP A 55 -6.00 6.98 0.99
C ASP A 55 -4.79 7.76 0.43
N PRO A 56 -4.49 7.67 -0.89
CA PRO A 56 -3.41 8.43 -1.50
C PRO A 56 -3.70 9.93 -1.61
N GLU A 57 -4.95 10.38 -1.49
CA GLU A 57 -5.35 11.79 -1.62
C GLU A 57 -5.25 12.57 -0.30
N LEU A 58 -5.08 11.89 0.84
CA LEU A 58 -4.97 12.52 2.14
C LEU A 58 -3.54 12.99 2.42
N TYR A 59 -3.32 14.30 2.28
CA TYR A 59 -2.08 14.98 2.62
C TYR A 59 -2.27 15.94 3.80
N GLN A 60 -1.33 15.92 4.74
CA GLN A 60 -1.20 16.93 5.77
C GLN A 60 0.19 17.56 5.65
N GLN A 61 0.22 18.89 5.56
CA GLN A 61 1.46 19.67 5.43
C GLN A 61 2.35 19.23 4.23
N GLY A 62 1.73 18.78 3.14
CA GLY A 62 2.42 18.36 1.92
C GLY A 62 3.00 16.93 1.98
N ILE A 63 2.73 16.18 3.05
CA ILE A 63 3.13 14.77 3.21
C ILE A 63 1.86 13.93 3.31
N ARG A 64 1.84 12.78 2.63
CA ARG A 64 0.72 11.83 2.72
C ARG A 64 0.58 11.40 4.19
N SER A 65 -0.63 11.49 4.73
CA SER A 65 -0.90 11.26 6.15
C SER A 65 -1.63 9.96 6.45
N ASP A 66 -2.16 9.29 5.43
CA ASP A 66 -2.87 8.01 5.58
C ASP A 66 -2.19 6.94 4.74
N TYR A 67 -1.72 5.88 5.38
CA TYR A 67 -1.07 4.73 4.77
C TYR A 67 -1.81 3.41 5.04
N GLY A 68 -2.97 3.48 5.69
CA GLY A 68 -3.79 2.31 6.04
C GLY A 68 -3.06 1.26 6.87
N PHE A 69 -3.62 0.05 6.88
CA PHE A 69 -3.07 -1.09 7.59
C PHE A 69 -1.62 -1.38 7.19
N VAL A 70 -1.30 -1.38 5.89
CA VAL A 70 0.06 -1.69 5.43
C VAL A 70 1.08 -0.63 5.88
N GLY A 71 0.70 0.64 5.98
CA GLY A 71 1.60 1.67 6.51
C GLY A 71 2.00 1.46 7.97
N ASP A 72 1.05 1.00 8.77
CA ASP A 72 1.25 0.82 10.22
C ASP A 72 1.84 -0.54 10.56
N ILE A 73 1.61 -1.55 9.72
CA ILE A 73 1.99 -2.95 9.96
C ILE A 73 3.13 -3.42 9.06
N GLY A 74 3.25 -2.88 7.84
CA GLY A 74 4.24 -3.25 6.84
C GLY A 74 3.99 -4.58 6.15
N ALA A 75 2.80 -5.16 6.32
CA ALA A 75 2.33 -6.38 5.68
C ALA A 75 0.83 -6.27 5.35
N LEU A 76 0.35 -7.11 4.43
CA LEU A 76 -1.08 -7.26 4.18
C LEU A 76 -1.77 -7.95 5.37
N PRO A 77 -3.07 -7.65 5.61
CA PRO A 77 -3.84 -8.39 6.60
C PRO A 77 -4.00 -9.86 6.18
N ASN A 78 -4.13 -10.78 7.13
CA ASN A 78 -4.43 -12.18 6.80
C ASN A 78 -5.90 -12.34 6.39
N MET A 79 -6.77 -11.50 6.97
CA MET A 79 -8.19 -11.46 6.70
C MET A 79 -8.73 -10.05 6.93
N VAL A 80 -9.86 -9.71 6.28
CA VAL A 80 -10.49 -8.39 6.39
C VAL A 80 -10.83 -7.99 7.84
N ASP A 81 -11.03 -8.97 8.73
CA ASP A 81 -11.24 -8.73 10.17
C ASP A 81 -10.07 -8.02 10.87
N ASP A 82 -8.84 -8.21 10.40
CA ASP A 82 -7.65 -7.54 10.94
C ASP A 82 -7.75 -6.01 10.77
N LEU A 83 -8.59 -5.53 9.85
CA LEU A 83 -8.84 -4.10 9.63
C LEU A 83 -9.78 -3.50 10.69
N VAL A 84 -10.58 -4.31 11.37
CA VAL A 84 -11.62 -3.83 12.30
C VAL A 84 -11.22 -4.01 13.75
N SER A 85 -10.55 -5.10 14.09
CA SER A 85 -10.19 -5.41 15.48
C SER A 85 -8.76 -5.90 15.59
N ASP A 86 -8.07 -5.45 16.64
CA ASP A 86 -6.75 -5.97 16.99
C ASP A 86 -6.85 -7.42 17.47
N SER A 87 -6.31 -8.34 16.68
CA SER A 87 -6.16 -9.75 17.05
C SER A 87 -4.99 -9.98 18.02
N GLY A 88 -4.22 -8.94 18.35
CA GLY A 88 -3.05 -8.98 19.23
C GLY A 88 -1.79 -9.54 18.56
N ILE A 89 -1.86 -9.91 17.28
CA ILE A 89 -0.73 -10.46 16.50
C ILE A 89 0.05 -9.35 15.77
N TRP A 90 -0.58 -8.20 15.53
CA TRP A 90 -0.06 -7.16 14.65
C TRP A 90 0.71 -6.10 15.44
N ALA A 91 2.03 -6.18 15.38
CA ALA A 91 2.88 -5.21 16.03
C ALA A 91 2.73 -3.83 15.38
N GLY A 92 2.11 -2.88 16.10
CA GLY A 92 1.86 -1.52 15.60
C GLY A 92 0.46 -1.27 15.10
N TRP A 93 -0.47 -2.20 15.34
CA TRP A 93 -1.87 -1.98 14.99
C TRP A 93 -2.38 -0.67 15.62
N ASN A 94 -2.89 0.19 14.76
CA ASN A 94 -3.34 1.54 15.08
C ASN A 94 -4.78 1.77 14.54
N GLY A 95 -5.46 0.67 14.20
CA GLY A 95 -6.85 0.64 13.76
C GLY A 95 -7.84 0.78 14.92
N PRO A 96 -9.16 0.70 14.68
CA PRO A 96 -9.81 0.20 13.47
C PRO A 96 -9.55 1.07 12.23
N TYR A 97 -9.27 0.45 11.09
CA TYR A 97 -8.98 1.13 9.81
C TYR A 97 -10.24 1.35 8.96
N LEU A 98 -11.37 0.77 9.36
CA LEU A 98 -12.68 1.01 8.77
C LEU A 98 -13.50 1.88 9.73
N ASN A 99 -13.92 3.07 9.30
CA ASN A 99 -14.70 4.00 10.11
C ASN A 99 -16.21 3.82 9.87
N GLY A 100 -16.99 3.76 10.95
CA GLY A 100 -18.41 4.18 10.94
C GLY A 100 -19.50 3.17 10.56
N PHE A 101 -19.24 1.86 10.42
CA PHE A 101 -20.28 0.91 9.99
C PHE A 101 -20.16 -0.50 10.60
N ASP A 102 -21.19 -1.32 10.36
CA ASP A 102 -21.31 -2.72 10.74
C ASP A 102 -20.14 -3.55 10.22
N ALA A 103 -19.34 -4.12 11.14
CA ALA A 103 -18.19 -4.99 10.84
C ALA A 103 -18.55 -6.19 9.96
N VAL A 104 -19.82 -6.57 9.89
CA VAL A 104 -20.32 -7.66 9.04
C VAL A 104 -20.56 -7.18 7.60
N ALA A 105 -21.02 -5.95 7.40
CA ALA A 105 -21.46 -5.45 6.09
C ALA A 105 -20.31 -5.31 5.07
N PHE A 106 -19.10 -4.98 5.52
CA PHE A 106 -17.93 -4.87 4.62
C PHE A 106 -17.38 -6.20 4.15
N LYS A 107 -17.73 -7.31 4.81
CA LYS A 107 -17.29 -8.65 4.42
C LYS A 107 -18.13 -9.25 3.31
N VAL A 108 -19.26 -8.62 2.99
CA VAL A 108 -20.21 -9.12 2.01
C VAL A 108 -20.50 -8.08 0.95
N ASP A 109 -20.87 -8.55 -0.23
CA ASP A 109 -21.42 -7.72 -1.29
C ASP A 109 -22.89 -7.33 -1.01
N ALA A 110 -23.48 -6.57 -1.91
CA ALA A 110 -24.85 -6.09 -1.74
C ALA A 110 -25.93 -7.17 -1.99
N TRP A 111 -25.54 -8.37 -2.45
CA TRP A 111 -26.40 -9.56 -2.46
C TRP A 111 -26.22 -10.43 -1.21
N GLY A 112 -25.33 -10.03 -0.28
CA GLY A 112 -25.08 -10.71 0.99
C GLY A 112 -24.08 -11.88 0.87
N ARG A 113 -23.34 -11.97 -0.23
CA ARG A 113 -22.32 -13.01 -0.45
C ARG A 113 -20.94 -12.50 -0.04
N PRO A 114 -20.01 -13.35 0.41
CA PRO A 114 -18.69 -12.89 0.86
C PRO A 114 -17.89 -12.18 -0.24
N ILE A 115 -17.27 -11.06 0.11
CA ILE A 115 -16.15 -10.49 -0.65
C ILE A 115 -14.91 -11.31 -0.30
N VAL A 116 -14.28 -11.90 -1.31
CA VAL A 116 -13.10 -12.73 -1.15
C VAL A 116 -11.85 -11.87 -1.23
N PHE A 117 -11.09 -11.82 -0.14
CA PHE A 117 -9.76 -11.25 -0.09
C PHE A 117 -8.71 -12.36 -0.28
N ALA A 118 -7.73 -12.13 -1.14
CA ALA A 118 -6.61 -13.06 -1.35
C ALA A 118 -5.32 -12.31 -1.64
N GLU A 119 -4.26 -12.62 -0.89
CA GLU A 119 -2.88 -12.21 -1.18
C GLU A 119 -2.26 -13.13 -2.24
N HIS A 120 -1.41 -12.57 -3.10
CA HIS A 120 -0.73 -13.28 -4.18
C HIS A 120 0.79 -13.16 -4.05
N ILE A 121 1.45 -14.31 -3.86
CA ILE A 121 2.91 -14.42 -3.79
C ILE A 121 3.36 -15.54 -4.76
N PRO A 122 3.98 -15.23 -5.91
CA PRO A 122 4.26 -13.88 -6.42
C PRO A 122 2.98 -13.10 -6.81
N PRO A 123 3.06 -11.76 -6.98
CA PRO A 123 1.94 -10.94 -7.44
C PRO A 123 1.36 -11.43 -8.78
N LEU A 124 0.07 -11.20 -9.01
CA LEU A 124 -0.56 -11.49 -10.30
C LEU A 124 -0.25 -10.37 -11.31
N GLU A 125 0.09 -10.74 -12.54
CA GLU A 125 0.20 -9.78 -13.63
C GLU A 125 -1.14 -9.62 -14.35
N VAL A 126 -1.76 -8.44 -14.24
CA VAL A 126 -3.07 -8.14 -14.84
C VAL A 126 -3.00 -6.82 -15.59
N SER A 127 -3.21 -6.86 -16.90
CA SER A 127 -3.17 -5.67 -17.77
C SER A 127 -1.88 -4.83 -17.65
N GLY A 128 -0.74 -5.48 -17.36
CA GLY A 128 0.56 -4.80 -17.18
C GLY A 128 0.79 -4.21 -15.78
N GLU A 129 -0.11 -4.46 -14.83
CA GLU A 129 0.05 -4.09 -13.43
C GLU A 129 0.31 -5.35 -12.57
N GLU A 130 1.13 -5.20 -11.53
CA GLU A 130 1.34 -6.23 -10.53
C GLU A 130 0.31 -6.07 -9.40
N VAL A 131 -0.55 -7.07 -9.22
CA VAL A 131 -1.59 -7.13 -8.20
C VAL A 131 -1.11 -8.00 -7.05
N ALA A 132 -0.81 -7.36 -5.92
CA ALA A 132 -0.34 -8.03 -4.71
C ALA A 132 -1.48 -8.71 -3.94
N ALA A 133 -2.69 -8.15 -3.98
CA ALA A 133 -3.87 -8.79 -3.41
C ALA A 133 -5.15 -8.42 -4.14
N THR A 134 -6.10 -9.35 -4.16
CA THR A 134 -7.40 -9.18 -4.81
C THR A 134 -8.53 -9.10 -3.80
N LEU A 135 -9.51 -8.23 -4.10
CA LEU A 135 -10.86 -8.21 -3.54
C LEU A 135 -11.82 -8.63 -4.66
N ARG A 136 -12.60 -9.68 -4.43
CA ARG A 136 -13.50 -10.25 -5.46
C ARG A 136 -14.92 -10.47 -4.94
N SER A 137 -15.92 -10.15 -5.76
CA SER A 137 -17.33 -10.52 -5.54
C SER A 137 -17.84 -11.29 -6.75
N ALA A 138 -18.65 -12.32 -6.50
CA ALA A 138 -19.27 -13.18 -7.51
C ALA A 138 -20.50 -12.54 -8.19
N GLY A 139 -20.74 -11.25 -7.98
CA GLY A 139 -21.79 -10.50 -8.65
C GLY A 139 -23.22 -10.97 -8.35
N PRO A 140 -24.21 -10.52 -9.15
CA PRO A 140 -25.62 -10.93 -9.12
C PRO A 140 -25.88 -12.44 -9.12
N ASP A 141 -25.16 -13.22 -9.92
CA ASP A 141 -25.45 -14.66 -10.07
C ASP A 141 -24.85 -15.52 -8.94
N GLY A 142 -23.81 -15.01 -8.27
CA GLY A 142 -23.18 -15.64 -7.12
C GLY A 142 -22.20 -16.75 -7.45
N SER A 143 -21.77 -16.84 -8.71
CA SER A 143 -20.88 -17.86 -9.21
C SER A 143 -19.64 -17.21 -9.82
N PHE A 144 -18.48 -17.40 -9.21
CA PHE A 144 -17.23 -16.90 -9.80
C PHE A 144 -16.94 -17.54 -11.18
N GLY A 145 -16.28 -16.78 -12.04
CA GLY A 145 -15.89 -17.15 -13.39
C GLY A 145 -16.91 -16.75 -14.46
N THR A 146 -17.89 -15.93 -14.10
CA THR A 146 -18.93 -15.41 -14.99
C THR A 146 -18.67 -13.94 -15.33
N SER A 147 -19.46 -13.37 -16.24
CA SER A 147 -19.24 -12.01 -16.74
C SER A 147 -19.64 -10.90 -15.76
N ASP A 148 -20.34 -11.25 -14.68
CA ASP A 148 -20.84 -10.30 -13.68
C ASP A 148 -19.97 -10.21 -12.43
N ASP A 149 -18.87 -10.97 -12.39
CA ASP A 149 -17.82 -10.86 -11.37
C ASP A 149 -17.24 -9.45 -11.28
N ILE A 150 -17.03 -8.99 -10.05
CA ILE A 150 -16.28 -7.78 -9.75
C ILE A 150 -14.91 -8.22 -9.22
N ASP A 151 -13.92 -8.25 -10.10
CA ASP A 151 -12.61 -8.86 -9.84
C ASP A 151 -11.45 -8.06 -10.46
N GLU A 152 -10.26 -8.65 -10.52
CA GLU A 152 -9.08 -8.02 -11.12
C GLU A 152 -9.20 -7.75 -12.62
N ASN A 153 -10.04 -8.50 -13.34
CA ASN A 153 -10.23 -8.36 -14.78
C ASN A 153 -11.27 -7.29 -15.11
N SER A 154 -12.35 -7.22 -14.33
CA SER A 154 -13.44 -6.25 -14.55
C SER A 154 -13.26 -4.93 -13.79
N ALA A 155 -12.50 -4.95 -12.69
CA ALA A 155 -12.33 -3.81 -11.78
C ALA A 155 -10.92 -3.76 -11.16
N LEU A 156 -9.86 -3.78 -12.00
CA LEU A 156 -8.45 -3.69 -11.58
C LEU A 156 -8.18 -2.55 -10.58
N PHE A 157 -8.85 -1.40 -10.74
CA PHE A 157 -8.67 -0.24 -9.85
C PHE A 157 -9.10 -0.48 -8.40
N LEU A 158 -9.92 -1.51 -8.13
CA LEU A 158 -10.34 -1.93 -6.79
C LEU A 158 -9.38 -2.93 -6.15
N GLN A 159 -8.39 -3.43 -6.90
CA GLN A 159 -7.40 -4.37 -6.40
C GLN A 159 -6.21 -3.66 -5.76
N ILE A 160 -5.44 -4.37 -4.94
CA ILE A 160 -4.28 -3.81 -4.23
C ILE A 160 -3.05 -4.08 -5.09
N LEU A 161 -2.47 -3.03 -5.68
CA LEU A 161 -1.31 -3.15 -6.55
C LEU A 161 -0.01 -3.18 -5.74
N SER A 162 1.01 -3.92 -6.20
CA SER A 162 2.31 -3.97 -5.54
C SER A 162 2.91 -2.58 -5.34
N LYS A 163 2.79 -1.71 -6.34
CA LYS A 163 3.25 -0.31 -6.27
C LYS A 163 2.51 0.56 -5.24
N GLU A 164 1.32 0.15 -4.81
CA GLU A 164 0.55 0.89 -3.81
C GLU A 164 1.02 0.59 -2.39
N ILE A 165 1.65 -0.57 -2.16
CA ILE A 165 2.00 -1.05 -0.82
C ILE A 165 3.49 -1.35 -0.61
N TRP A 166 4.22 -1.73 -1.66
CA TRP A 166 5.68 -1.96 -1.67
C TRP A 166 6.33 -1.28 -2.88
N PRO A 167 6.36 0.06 -2.91
CA PRO A 167 6.64 0.81 -4.13
C PRO A 167 8.10 0.76 -4.59
N THR A 168 9.06 0.48 -3.70
CA THR A 168 10.48 0.53 -4.08
C THR A 168 11.40 -0.26 -3.17
N ALA A 169 12.45 -0.81 -3.78
CA ALA A 169 13.67 -1.26 -3.11
C ALA A 169 14.87 -0.34 -3.39
N MET A 170 14.70 0.63 -4.30
CA MET A 170 15.79 1.42 -4.87
C MET A 170 15.99 2.72 -4.10
N ILE A 171 17.25 3.02 -3.81
CA ILE A 171 17.65 4.24 -3.12
C ILE A 171 18.88 4.84 -3.78
N ARG A 172 18.88 6.16 -3.92
CA ARG A 172 20.01 6.93 -4.43
C ARG A 172 20.20 8.21 -3.65
N GLY A 173 21.39 8.78 -3.80
CA GLY A 173 21.67 10.10 -3.30
C GLY A 173 23.15 10.26 -2.98
N ASN A 174 23.42 10.99 -1.92
CA ASN A 174 24.78 11.24 -1.46
C ASN A 174 24.94 10.82 -0.01
N LEU A 175 26.03 10.11 0.25
CA LEU A 175 26.55 9.85 1.57
C LEU A 175 27.64 10.88 1.87
N SER A 176 27.55 11.56 3.02
CA SER A 176 28.57 12.51 3.46
C SER A 176 29.29 12.00 4.71
N VAL A 177 30.62 11.92 4.66
CA VAL A 177 31.45 11.51 5.79
C VAL A 177 32.53 12.56 6.04
N THR A 178 32.67 13.02 7.28
CA THR A 178 33.75 13.89 7.72
C THR A 178 34.73 13.11 8.57
N LEU A 179 35.99 13.07 8.12
CA LEU A 179 37.07 12.31 8.74
C LEU A 179 38.08 13.25 9.38
N THR A 180 38.58 12.88 10.55
CA THR A 180 39.70 13.54 11.22
C THR A 180 40.76 12.51 11.57
N ALA A 181 42.04 12.89 11.51
CA ALA A 181 43.14 12.00 11.84
C ALA A 181 44.16 12.69 12.76
N THR A 182 44.85 11.90 13.58
CA THR A 182 45.98 12.35 14.42
C THR A 182 47.32 12.24 13.68
N THR A 183 47.40 11.35 12.71
CA THR A 183 48.52 11.13 11.80
C THR A 183 48.03 11.16 10.35
N GLU A 184 48.94 11.31 9.39
CA GLU A 184 48.58 11.27 7.99
C GLU A 184 48.13 9.85 7.61
N ALA A 185 46.95 9.73 6.98
CA ALA A 185 46.35 8.44 6.65
C ALA A 185 45.65 8.45 5.29
N THR A 186 45.67 7.32 4.61
CA THR A 186 44.87 7.04 3.40
C THR A 186 43.93 5.87 3.68
N PRO A 187 42.84 6.09 4.44
CA PRO A 187 41.96 5.01 4.85
C PRO A 187 41.23 4.40 3.66
N VAL A 188 40.99 3.09 3.75
CA VAL A 188 40.10 2.36 2.85
C VAL A 188 38.88 1.98 3.66
N TYR A 189 37.81 2.75 3.51
CA TYR A 189 36.54 2.52 4.20
C TYR A 189 35.40 2.28 3.22
N TYR A 190 34.39 1.62 3.73
CA TYR A 190 33.19 1.27 3.00
C TYR A 190 31.97 1.76 3.76
N ALA A 191 30.84 1.86 3.08
CA ALA A 191 29.58 2.21 3.70
C ALA A 191 28.43 1.36 3.16
N ASN A 192 27.42 1.14 3.99
CA ASN A 192 26.12 0.67 3.53
C ASN A 192 25.01 1.48 4.19
N LEU A 193 23.80 1.29 3.69
CA LEU A 193 22.60 1.86 4.27
C LEU A 193 21.83 0.76 4.97
N ARG A 194 21.34 1.06 6.17
CA ARG A 194 20.38 0.22 6.88
C ARG A 194 19.01 0.87 6.79
N ALA A 195 18.02 0.11 6.35
CA ALA A 195 16.61 0.46 6.48
C ALA A 195 15.96 -0.41 7.56
N GLY A 196 15.38 0.22 8.57
CA GLY A 196 14.42 -0.39 9.49
C GLY A 196 13.00 -0.14 8.99
N TYR A 197 12.18 -1.18 8.93
CA TYR A 197 10.81 -1.12 8.44
C TYR A 197 9.95 -2.13 9.19
N ARG A 198 8.61 -2.02 9.11
CA ARG A 198 7.72 -3.02 9.69
C ARG A 198 7.42 -4.13 8.69
N ASN A 199 7.20 -5.35 9.17
CA ASN A 199 6.99 -6.53 8.31
C ASN A 199 5.82 -7.43 8.74
N GLY A 200 4.83 -6.89 9.46
CA GLY A 200 3.74 -7.65 10.06
C GLY A 200 4.01 -8.09 11.50
N THR A 201 5.19 -8.67 11.74
CA THR A 201 5.52 -9.28 13.04
C THR A 201 6.27 -8.33 13.98
N GLY A 202 6.73 -7.19 13.48
CA GLY A 202 7.53 -6.24 14.24
C GLY A 202 8.39 -5.38 13.32
N THR A 203 9.55 -4.97 13.82
CA THR A 203 10.54 -4.22 13.04
C THR A 203 11.58 -5.18 12.46
N ALA A 204 11.71 -5.15 11.14
CA ALA A 204 12.77 -5.82 10.38
C ALA A 204 13.83 -4.80 9.93
N THR A 205 14.99 -5.32 9.52
CA THR A 205 16.07 -4.50 8.97
C THR A 205 16.62 -5.11 7.71
N THR A 206 16.94 -4.27 6.74
CA THR A 206 17.59 -4.65 5.50
C THR A 206 18.75 -3.70 5.19
N PHE A 207 19.70 -4.15 4.37
CA PHE A 207 20.92 -3.41 4.06
C PHE A 207 21.14 -3.34 2.56
N THR A 208 21.67 -2.23 2.08
CA THR A 208 22.20 -2.17 0.71
C THR A 208 23.50 -2.95 0.61
N ASP A 209 23.96 -3.17 -0.62
CA ASP A 209 25.33 -3.58 -0.88
C ASP A 209 26.35 -2.60 -0.29
N CYS A 210 27.57 -3.09 -0.08
CA CYS A 210 28.68 -2.34 0.47
C CYS A 210 29.30 -1.41 -0.61
N ILE A 211 29.47 -0.14 -0.27
CA ILE A 211 29.91 0.93 -1.18
C ILE A 211 31.32 1.36 -0.77
N ALA A 212 32.29 1.24 -1.67
CA ALA A 212 33.64 1.75 -1.43
C ALA A 212 33.67 3.29 -1.43
N LEU A 213 34.33 3.89 -0.44
CA LEU A 213 34.41 5.35 -0.32
C LEU A 213 35.71 5.90 -0.95
N ASN A 214 35.56 6.89 -1.81
CA ASN A 214 36.70 7.59 -2.43
C ASN A 214 37.26 8.67 -1.49
N ILE A 215 37.97 8.26 -0.44
CA ILE A 215 38.47 9.18 0.59
C ILE A 215 39.78 9.84 0.19
N GLY A 216 40.80 9.07 -0.18
CA GLY A 216 42.16 9.59 -0.41
C GLY A 216 42.88 10.04 0.89
N LEU A 217 43.86 10.93 0.77
CA LEU A 217 44.69 11.38 1.91
C LEU A 217 43.91 12.24 2.92
N VAL A 218 44.05 11.95 4.21
CA VAL A 218 43.54 12.73 5.34
C VAL A 218 44.74 13.27 6.14
N GLN A 219 44.82 14.58 6.29
CA GLN A 219 45.91 15.25 6.99
C GLN A 219 45.64 15.34 8.51
N PRO A 220 46.69 15.33 9.35
CA PRO A 220 46.55 15.51 10.79
C PRO A 220 45.85 16.82 11.15
N GLY A 221 44.81 16.74 12.00
CA GLY A 221 44.11 17.92 12.52
C GLY A 221 43.27 18.72 11.52
N VAL A 222 43.19 18.31 10.26
CA VAL A 222 42.36 18.95 9.22
C VAL A 222 41.16 18.04 8.91
N PRO A 223 39.92 18.44 9.27
CA PRO A 223 38.73 17.69 8.88
C PRO A 223 38.61 17.59 7.36
N LYS A 224 38.40 16.37 6.85
CA LYS A 224 38.15 16.10 5.44
C LYS A 224 36.74 15.57 5.25
N THR A 225 35.91 16.31 4.52
CA THR A 225 34.58 15.86 4.11
C THR A 225 34.62 15.18 2.75
N VAL A 226 34.05 13.99 2.67
CA VAL A 226 33.89 13.19 1.45
C VAL A 226 32.40 13.07 1.17
N ILE A 227 32.00 13.38 -0.06
CA ILE A 227 30.63 13.20 -0.55
C ILE A 227 30.69 12.09 -1.60
N GLN A 228 30.09 10.95 -1.30
CA GLN A 228 30.04 9.79 -2.17
C GLN A 228 28.60 9.64 -2.70
N ALA A 229 28.43 9.84 -4.00
CA ALA A 229 27.17 9.50 -4.66
C ALA A 229 27.00 7.97 -4.66
N PHE A 230 25.77 7.52 -4.45
CA PHE A 230 25.40 6.10 -4.49
C PHE A 230 24.09 5.89 -5.24
N ASN A 231 23.94 4.68 -5.77
CA ASN A 231 22.72 4.14 -6.34
C ASN A 231 22.70 2.64 -6.00
N SER A 232 21.76 2.23 -5.17
CA SER A 232 21.76 0.90 -4.56
C SER A 232 20.34 0.39 -4.38
N ASN A 233 20.21 -0.93 -4.25
CA ASN A 233 18.95 -1.58 -3.93
C ASN A 233 19.03 -2.24 -2.55
N PHE A 234 17.92 -2.24 -1.85
CA PHE A 234 17.68 -3.17 -0.76
C PHE A 234 17.30 -4.54 -1.34
N PRO A 235 17.68 -5.66 -0.68
CA PRO A 235 17.26 -7.00 -1.05
C PRO A 235 15.73 -7.25 -0.96
N VAL A 236 14.98 -6.30 -0.40
CA VAL A 236 13.53 -6.37 -0.20
C VAL A 236 12.92 -5.04 -0.64
N THR A 237 11.69 -5.10 -1.16
CA THR A 237 10.88 -3.90 -1.40
C THR A 237 10.36 -3.37 -0.07
N LEU A 238 10.56 -2.08 0.16
CA LEU A 238 10.14 -1.42 1.39
C LEU A 238 8.64 -1.10 1.33
N PRO A 239 7.91 -1.27 2.44
CA PRO A 239 6.50 -0.93 2.50
C PRO A 239 6.29 0.60 2.42
N ILE A 240 5.08 0.99 2.04
CA ILE A 240 4.60 2.36 2.28
C ILE A 240 4.60 2.70 3.78
N GLY A 241 4.57 3.98 4.10
CA GLY A 241 4.59 4.46 5.48
C GLY A 241 6.00 4.74 5.98
N GLN A 242 6.19 4.68 7.29
CA GLN A 242 7.45 5.11 7.91
C GLN A 242 8.54 4.05 7.82
N ILE A 243 9.71 4.45 7.31
CA ILE A 243 10.95 3.70 7.39
C ILE A 243 12.02 4.50 8.13
N MET A 244 13.00 3.80 8.69
CA MET A 244 14.13 4.39 9.41
C MET A 244 15.43 4.10 8.69
N LEU A 245 16.12 5.15 8.23
CA LEU A 245 17.39 5.01 7.53
C LEU A 245 18.57 5.36 8.42
N ARG A 246 19.64 4.59 8.30
CA ARG A 246 20.98 4.91 8.84
C ARG A 246 22.04 4.72 7.77
N SER A 247 23.04 5.58 7.80
CA SER A 247 24.30 5.34 7.09
C SER A 247 25.31 4.73 8.03
N ARG A 248 26.07 3.75 7.56
CA ARG A 248 27.01 2.98 8.40
C ARG A 248 28.37 2.94 7.71
N LEU A 249 29.44 3.11 8.47
CA LEU A 249 30.84 3.14 8.02
C LEU A 249 31.56 1.88 8.49
N PHE A 250 32.40 1.29 7.64
CA PHE A 250 33.10 0.03 7.87
C PHE A 250 34.56 0.10 7.46
N ASN A 251 35.39 -0.75 8.06
CA ASN A 251 36.82 -0.88 7.72
C ASN A 251 37.14 -2.01 6.73
N ASP A 252 36.13 -2.73 6.26
CA ASP A 252 36.27 -3.90 5.39
C ASP A 252 35.28 -3.84 4.21
N SER A 253 35.61 -4.54 3.12
CA SER A 253 34.82 -4.55 1.90
C SER A 253 33.51 -5.35 1.98
N GLY A 254 33.34 -6.16 3.03
CA GLY A 254 32.12 -6.92 3.28
C GLY A 254 31.09 -6.15 4.12
N CYS A 255 31.46 -4.98 4.65
CA CYS A 255 30.66 -4.23 5.62
C CYS A 255 30.33 -5.06 6.89
N GLU A 256 31.32 -5.78 7.42
CA GLU A 256 31.18 -6.64 8.61
C GLU A 256 31.63 -5.94 9.90
N SER A 257 32.70 -5.14 9.83
CA SER A 257 33.35 -4.48 10.96
C SER A 257 32.96 -3.00 11.03
N LEU A 258 31.87 -2.75 11.75
CA LEU A 258 31.30 -1.41 11.92
C LEU A 258 32.27 -0.47 12.66
N LEU A 259 32.48 0.71 12.10
CA LEU A 259 33.24 1.80 12.70
C LEU A 259 32.34 2.84 13.36
N GLU A 260 31.29 3.27 12.64
CA GLU A 260 30.40 4.35 13.06
C GLU A 260 29.07 4.27 12.30
N GLU A 261 27.99 4.80 12.87
CA GLU A 261 26.72 4.93 12.16
C GLU A 261 25.97 6.22 12.52
N THR A 262 25.12 6.68 11.62
CA THR A 262 24.29 7.87 11.87
C THR A 262 23.17 7.56 12.85
N ASN A 263 22.60 8.62 13.43
CA ASN A 263 21.27 8.54 14.00
C ASN A 263 20.23 8.17 12.94
N ASP A 264 19.11 7.70 13.46
CA ASP A 264 17.91 7.35 12.71
C ASP A 264 17.32 8.57 11.98
N MET A 265 17.12 8.43 10.67
CA MET A 265 16.38 9.37 9.86
C MET A 265 15.06 8.75 9.40
N ALA A 266 13.94 9.31 9.86
CA ALA A 266 12.62 8.86 9.45
C ALA A 266 12.29 9.38 8.05
N ILE A 267 11.84 8.48 7.18
CA ILE A 267 11.34 8.80 5.84
C ILE A 267 9.97 8.16 5.70
N PHE A 268 9.05 8.86 5.05
CA PHE A 268 7.74 8.31 4.69
C PHE A 268 7.73 7.94 3.22
N VAL A 269 7.58 6.64 2.95
CA VAL A 269 7.52 6.08 1.60
C VAL A 269 6.07 6.17 1.09
N SER A 270 5.88 6.87 -0.03
CA SER A 270 4.56 7.05 -0.65
C SER A 270 4.31 6.01 -1.75
N ASN A 271 3.05 5.78 -2.09
CA ASN A 271 2.65 4.86 -3.15
C ASN A 271 3.18 5.30 -4.53
N GLY A 272 3.49 4.35 -5.40
CA GLY A 272 3.98 4.59 -6.75
C GLY A 272 5.38 5.20 -6.83
N LEU A 273 6.05 5.42 -5.70
CA LEU A 273 7.40 5.96 -5.65
C LEU A 273 8.41 4.86 -5.95
N SER A 274 8.83 4.73 -7.21
CA SER A 274 9.76 3.67 -7.65
C SER A 274 11.19 3.81 -7.12
N GLU A 275 11.57 4.98 -6.61
CA GLU A 275 12.93 5.29 -6.16
C GLU A 275 12.92 6.31 -5.00
N LEU A 276 13.72 6.04 -3.96
CA LEU A 276 14.00 7.00 -2.90
C LEU A 276 15.25 7.84 -3.24
N SER A 277 15.07 9.14 -3.47
CA SER A 277 16.18 10.07 -3.72
C SER A 277 16.36 11.03 -2.54
N LEU A 278 17.41 10.84 -1.75
CA LEU A 278 17.61 11.58 -0.50
C LEU A 278 19.08 11.81 -0.14
N ASN A 279 19.35 12.91 0.56
CA ASN A 279 20.66 13.17 1.15
C ASN A 279 20.66 12.66 2.58
N LEU A 280 21.60 11.77 2.88
CA LEU A 280 21.69 11.13 4.18
C LEU A 280 22.38 12.04 5.21
N PRO A 281 22.13 11.83 6.51
CA PRO A 281 22.84 12.55 7.56
C PRO A 281 24.35 12.37 7.45
N MET A 282 25.10 13.42 7.81
CA MET A 282 26.56 13.38 7.78
C MET A 282 27.12 12.50 8.90
N LEU A 283 28.03 11.60 8.55
CA LEU A 283 28.84 10.81 9.49
C LEU A 283 30.08 11.60 9.91
N TYR A 284 30.47 11.46 11.17
CA TYR A 284 31.72 12.01 11.70
C TYR A 284 32.53 10.88 12.29
N TYR A 285 33.77 10.68 11.82
CA TYR A 285 34.61 9.61 12.31
C TYR A 285 36.06 10.08 12.51
N ARG A 286 36.65 9.66 13.63
CA ARG A 286 38.06 9.94 13.96
C ARG A 286 38.88 8.69 13.71
N ILE A 287 39.83 8.82 12.78
CA ILE A 287 40.83 7.80 12.47
C ILE A 287 41.82 7.76 13.64
N ASN A 288 41.96 6.58 14.23
CA ASN A 288 42.91 6.30 15.30
C ASN A 288 44.31 6.02 14.76
#